data_AF-A0A2V9VBN6-F1
#
_entry.id   AF-A0A2V9VBN6-F1
#
_cell.length_a   1.000
_cell.length_b   1.000
_cell.length_c   1.000
_cell.angle_alpha   90.00
_cell.angle_beta   90.00
_cell.angle_gamma   90.00
#
_symmetry.space_group_name_H-M   'P 1'
#
loop_
_entity.id
_entity.type
_entity.pdbx_description
1 polymer ?
#
loop_
_entity_poly.entity_id
_entity_poly.type
_entity_poly.pdbx_seq_one_letter_code
_entity_poly.pdbx_strand_id
1 'polypeptide(L)'
;TVKGLPLAYNKDLQETQEPLFDSTETALSLLPLLTGWMKEMKFDYVRMQSSVQSGFMNALAGATYLVHRGVPFRMAHEQIGKAVQECLEKGCELQDLSLEELRQFNPLFDQDFYSALTLESVLSVHDVSGGTAPVQVKQAIAEAKHRVALLRGEVHAHA
;
A
#
# COMPACT_ATOMS: atom_id res chain seq x y z
N THR A 1 32.91 13.79 -13.28
CA THR A 1 34.00 14.78 -13.43
C THR A 1 34.91 14.90 -12.21
N VAL A 2 34.48 14.59 -10.98
CA VAL A 2 35.30 14.83 -9.76
C VAL A 2 36.21 13.66 -9.35
N LYS A 3 35.85 12.41 -9.65
CA LYS A 3 36.58 11.22 -9.21
C LYS A 3 38.03 11.24 -9.70
N GLY A 4 38.99 11.21 -8.78
CA GLY A 4 40.42 11.04 -9.08
C GLY A 4 41.21 12.33 -9.30
N LEU A 5 40.62 13.51 -9.07
CA LEU A 5 41.35 14.78 -9.15
C LEU A 5 42.31 14.96 -7.96
N PRO A 6 43.55 15.43 -8.18
CA PRO A 6 44.46 15.79 -7.09
C PRO A 6 44.00 17.09 -6.41
N LEU A 7 44.46 17.34 -5.18
CA LEU A 7 44.22 18.64 -4.53
C LEU A 7 45.11 19.73 -5.16
N ALA A 8 44.70 20.99 -5.24
CA ALA A 8 43.43 21.59 -4.79
C ALA A 8 42.50 21.95 -5.97
N TYR A 9 42.58 23.18 -6.48
CA TYR A 9 41.76 23.60 -7.63
C TYR A 9 42.23 22.93 -8.93
N ASN A 10 41.27 22.36 -9.67
CA ASN A 10 41.44 21.83 -11.02
C ASN A 10 40.40 22.49 -11.94
N LYS A 11 40.78 22.82 -13.17
CA LYS A 11 39.85 23.44 -14.13
C LYS A 11 38.64 22.55 -14.42
N ASP A 12 38.80 21.24 -14.36
CA ASP A 12 37.76 20.21 -14.46
C ASP A 12 36.59 20.42 -13.49
N LEU A 13 36.79 21.14 -12.37
CA LEU A 13 35.72 21.48 -11.44
C LEU A 13 34.70 22.46 -12.04
N GLN A 14 35.04 23.20 -13.10
CA GLN A 14 34.13 24.10 -13.80
C GLN A 14 32.95 23.35 -14.45
N GLU A 15 33.19 22.10 -14.87
CA GLU A 15 32.17 21.21 -15.46
C GLU A 15 31.06 20.78 -14.48
N THR A 16 31.14 21.17 -13.21
CA THR A 16 30.08 20.90 -12.21
C THR A 16 28.92 21.89 -12.29
N GLN A 17 29.13 23.05 -12.94
CA GLN A 17 28.14 24.12 -13.01
C GLN A 17 26.98 23.76 -13.92
N GLU A 18 27.25 23.32 -15.14
CA GLU A 18 26.20 22.99 -16.12
C GLU A 18 25.24 21.91 -15.62
N PRO A 19 25.69 20.76 -15.07
CA PRO A 19 24.78 19.74 -14.53
C PRO A 19 23.97 20.23 -13.32
N LEU A 20 24.53 21.12 -12.50
CA LEU A 20 23.81 21.71 -11.37
C LEU A 20 22.70 22.63 -11.87
N PHE A 21 22.97 23.48 -12.86
CA PHE A 21 21.97 24.38 -13.43
C PHE A 21 20.87 23.61 -14.14
N ASP A 22 21.23 22.65 -14.99
CA ASP A 22 20.29 21.82 -15.74
C ASP A 22 19.34 21.03 -14.80
N SER A 23 19.89 20.37 -13.78
CA SER A 23 19.08 19.64 -12.80
C SER A 23 18.18 20.55 -11.97
N THR A 24 18.66 21.74 -11.61
CA THR A 24 17.86 22.74 -10.86
C THR A 24 16.71 23.28 -11.71
N GLU A 25 16.98 23.67 -12.95
CA GLU A 25 15.98 24.17 -13.88
C GLU A 25 14.91 23.11 -14.17
N THR A 26 15.34 21.87 -14.40
CA THR A 26 14.45 20.72 -14.61
C THR A 26 13.57 20.48 -13.39
N ALA A 27 14.16 20.40 -12.19
CA ALA A 27 13.41 20.15 -10.96
C ALA A 27 12.37 21.26 -10.68
N LEU A 28 12.77 22.53 -10.80
CA LEU A 28 11.87 23.67 -10.60
C LEU A 28 10.74 23.73 -11.63
N SER A 29 11.01 23.32 -12.87
CA SER A 29 9.99 23.27 -13.94
C SER A 29 8.99 22.13 -13.75
N LEU A 30 9.43 20.98 -13.23
CA LEU A 30 8.56 19.82 -13.00
C LEU A 30 7.61 19.99 -11.81
N LEU A 31 8.04 20.68 -10.74
CA LEU A 31 7.23 20.86 -9.53
C LEU A 31 5.82 21.46 -9.76
N PRO A 32 5.66 22.59 -10.48
CA PRO A 32 4.33 23.16 -10.75
C PRO A 32 3.50 22.24 -11.67
N LEU A 33 4.14 21.56 -12.63
CA LEU A 33 3.47 20.62 -13.52
C LEU A 33 2.90 19.41 -12.76
N LEU A 34 3.72 18.78 -11.91
CA LEU A 34 3.29 17.67 -11.07
C LEU A 34 2.18 18.09 -10.09
N THR A 35 2.31 19.28 -9.50
CA THR A 35 1.28 19.83 -8.59
C THR A 35 -0.04 20.09 -9.32
N GLY A 36 0.01 20.63 -10.54
CA GLY A 36 -1.16 20.83 -11.38
C GLY A 36 -1.81 19.50 -11.77
N TRP A 37 -1.01 18.54 -12.23
CA TRP A 37 -1.47 17.20 -12.60
C TRP A 37 -2.15 16.48 -11.42
N MET A 38 -1.53 16.49 -10.23
CA MET A 38 -2.09 15.86 -9.04
C MET A 38 -3.43 16.47 -8.60
N LYS A 39 -3.66 17.77 -8.83
CA LYS A 39 -4.93 18.45 -8.52
C LYS A 39 -6.07 18.04 -9.45
N GLU A 40 -5.76 17.79 -10.71
CA GLU A 40 -6.74 17.43 -11.74
C GLU A 40 -7.01 15.92 -11.82
N MET A 41 -6.19 15.10 -11.17
CA MET A 41 -6.34 13.65 -11.12
C MET A 41 -7.69 13.26 -10.49
N LYS A 42 -8.43 12.39 -11.19
CA LYS A 42 -9.71 11.82 -10.72
C LYS A 42 -9.58 10.31 -10.58
N PHE A 43 -10.11 9.79 -9.47
CA PHE A 43 -10.15 8.36 -9.21
C PHE A 43 -11.51 7.78 -9.59
N ASP A 44 -11.50 6.68 -10.32
CA ASP A 44 -12.70 5.90 -10.62
C ASP A 44 -12.99 4.94 -9.47
N TYR A 45 -13.71 5.44 -8.45
CA TYR A 45 -14.04 4.67 -7.26
C TYR A 45 -14.88 3.42 -7.57
N VAL A 46 -15.74 3.48 -8.60
CA VAL A 46 -16.57 2.33 -8.98
C VAL A 46 -15.69 1.21 -9.51
N ARG A 47 -14.79 1.54 -10.44
CA ARG A 47 -13.84 0.56 -10.96
C ARG A 47 -12.92 0.04 -9.87
N MET A 48 -12.36 0.92 -9.03
CA MET A 48 -11.50 0.52 -7.91
C MET A 48 -12.23 -0.45 -6.97
N GLN A 49 -13.47 -0.14 -6.58
CA GLN A 49 -14.27 -1.01 -5.72
C GLN A 49 -14.56 -2.36 -6.37
N SER A 50 -14.90 -2.37 -7.66
CA SER A 50 -15.16 -3.63 -8.38
C SER A 50 -13.90 -4.50 -8.50
N SER A 51 -12.73 -3.88 -8.69
CA SER A 51 -11.46 -4.59 -8.82
C SER A 51 -11.00 -5.23 -7.52
N VAL A 52 -11.42 -4.71 -6.36
CA VAL A 52 -11.05 -5.30 -5.05
C VAL A 52 -11.92 -6.47 -4.61
N GLN A 53 -13.05 -6.70 -5.28
CA GLN A 53 -14.00 -7.76 -4.92
C GLN A 53 -13.64 -9.13 -5.51
N SER A 54 -12.70 -9.20 -6.45
CA SER A 54 -12.36 -10.44 -7.16
C SER A 54 -10.88 -10.80 -7.09
N GLY A 55 -10.56 -12.04 -7.43
CA GLY A 55 -9.19 -12.54 -7.49
C GLY A 55 -8.61 -12.91 -6.12
N PHE A 56 -9.47 -13.23 -5.16
CA PHE A 56 -9.08 -13.81 -3.86
C PHE A 56 -8.07 -12.96 -3.06
N MET A 57 -8.09 -11.63 -3.22
CA MET A 57 -7.21 -10.73 -2.45
C MET A 57 -7.45 -10.79 -0.94
N ASN A 58 -8.60 -11.31 -0.50
CA ASN A 58 -8.96 -11.56 0.88
C ASN A 58 -8.57 -12.97 1.39
N ALA A 59 -7.95 -13.83 0.58
CA ALA A 59 -7.58 -15.19 0.98
C ALA A 59 -6.63 -15.21 2.20
N LEU A 60 -5.67 -14.29 2.25
CA LEU A 60 -4.78 -14.17 3.41
C LEU A 60 -5.56 -13.80 4.69
N ALA A 61 -6.61 -12.98 4.57
CA ALA A 61 -7.49 -12.66 5.70
C ALA A 61 -8.28 -13.89 6.15
N GLY A 62 -8.75 -14.73 5.21
CA GLY A 62 -9.36 -16.02 5.52
C GLY A 62 -8.40 -16.98 6.25
N ALA A 63 -7.13 -17.03 5.85
CA ALA A 63 -6.14 -17.85 6.53
C ALA A 63 -5.85 -17.32 7.94
N THR A 64 -5.70 -16.00 8.05
CA THR A 64 -5.49 -15.29 9.32
C THR A 64 -6.67 -15.49 10.27
N TYR A 65 -7.90 -15.55 9.77
CA TYR A 65 -9.10 -15.87 10.56
C TYR A 65 -8.98 -17.24 11.26
N LEU A 66 -8.58 -18.28 10.53
CA LEU A 66 -8.38 -19.61 11.11
C LEU A 66 -7.21 -19.64 12.10
N VAL A 67 -6.14 -18.89 11.82
CA VAL A 67 -4.99 -18.76 12.74
C VAL A 67 -5.40 -18.16 14.07
N HIS A 68 -6.23 -17.11 14.07
CA HIS A 68 -6.78 -16.53 15.30
C HIS A 68 -7.64 -17.52 16.10
N ARG A 69 -8.16 -18.57 15.45
CA ARG A 69 -8.92 -19.66 16.09
C ARG A 69 -8.05 -20.86 16.48
N GLY A 70 -6.72 -20.71 16.45
CA GLY A 70 -5.77 -21.71 16.91
C GLY A 70 -5.30 -22.69 15.85
N VAL A 71 -5.68 -22.52 14.58
CA VAL A 71 -5.19 -23.36 13.49
C VAL A 71 -3.75 -22.96 13.14
N PRO A 72 -2.78 -23.89 13.08
CA PRO A 72 -1.44 -23.57 12.63
C PRO A 72 -1.44 -22.95 11.23
N PHE A 73 -0.65 -21.89 11.00
CA PHE A 73 -0.67 -21.12 9.74
C PHE A 73 -0.55 -22.00 8.49
N ARG A 74 0.32 -23.01 8.50
CA ARG A 74 0.49 -23.94 7.38
C ARG A 74 -0.82 -24.66 7.03
N MET A 75 -1.59 -25.09 8.03
CA MET A 75 -2.88 -25.76 7.82
C MET A 75 -3.95 -24.78 7.37
N ALA A 76 -4.01 -23.59 7.99
CA ALA A 76 -4.96 -22.55 7.60
C ALA A 76 -4.76 -22.12 6.13
N HIS A 77 -3.50 -21.91 5.72
CA HIS A 77 -3.15 -21.57 4.35
C HIS A 77 -3.52 -22.69 3.37
N GLU A 78 -3.28 -23.97 3.73
CA GLU A 78 -3.68 -25.11 2.89
C GLU A 78 -5.21 -25.20 2.75
N GLN A 79 -5.96 -25.05 3.84
CA GLN A 79 -7.42 -25.11 3.86
C GLN A 79 -8.05 -24.00 3.02
N ILE A 80 -7.58 -22.76 3.17
CA ILE A 80 -8.04 -21.65 2.33
C ILE A 80 -7.62 -21.84 0.88
N GLY A 81 -6.42 -22.39 0.61
CA GLY A 81 -6.01 -22.70 -0.76
C GLY A 81 -6.96 -23.69 -1.45
N LYS A 82 -7.46 -24.70 -0.73
CA LYS A 82 -8.48 -25.64 -1.23
C LYS A 82 -9.84 -24.96 -1.44
N ALA A 83 -10.25 -24.08 -0.52
CA ALA A 83 -11.47 -23.29 -0.70
C ALA A 83 -11.40 -22.38 -1.94
N VAL A 84 -10.25 -21.72 -2.16
CA VAL A 84 -10.00 -20.91 -3.37
C VAL A 84 -10.06 -21.77 -4.64
N GLN A 85 -9.50 -22.98 -4.61
CA GLN A 85 -9.61 -23.91 -5.74
C GLN A 85 -11.07 -24.27 -6.04
N GLU A 86 -11.87 -24.58 -5.02
CA GLU A 86 -13.30 -24.87 -5.20
C GLU A 86 -14.08 -23.66 -5.75
N CYS A 87 -13.77 -22.46 -5.27
CA CYS A 87 -14.32 -21.21 -5.81
C CYS A 87 -14.00 -21.03 -7.30
N LEU A 88 -12.76 -21.31 -7.71
CA LEU A 88 -12.34 -21.24 -9.12
C LEU A 88 -13.13 -22.24 -9.99
N GLU A 89 -13.37 -23.46 -9.48
CA GLU A 89 -14.16 -24.48 -10.19
C GLU A 89 -15.64 -24.09 -10.31
N LYS A 90 -16.19 -23.40 -9.31
CA LYS A 90 -17.59 -22.91 -9.27
C LYS A 90 -17.80 -21.56 -9.96
N GLY A 91 -16.73 -20.81 -10.22
CA GLY A 91 -16.80 -19.45 -10.75
C GLY A 91 -17.35 -18.43 -9.73
N CYS A 92 -17.02 -18.58 -8.44
CA CYS A 92 -17.41 -17.68 -7.36
C CYS A 92 -16.19 -17.20 -6.54
N GLU A 93 -16.41 -16.33 -5.56
CA GLU A 93 -15.37 -15.87 -4.62
C GLU A 93 -15.53 -16.52 -3.23
N LEU A 94 -14.55 -16.33 -2.34
CA LEU A 94 -14.57 -16.93 -0.99
C LEU A 94 -15.78 -16.50 -0.16
N GLN A 95 -16.25 -15.26 -0.31
CA GLN A 95 -17.44 -14.77 0.39
C GLN A 95 -18.76 -15.39 -0.11
N ASP A 96 -18.74 -16.06 -1.27
CA ASP A 96 -19.93 -16.66 -1.87
C ASP A 96 -20.12 -18.12 -1.44
N LEU A 97 -19.09 -18.76 -0.86
CA LEU A 97 -19.21 -20.10 -0.29
C LEU A 97 -20.14 -20.09 0.92
N SER A 98 -21.05 -21.05 0.99
CA SER A 98 -21.90 -21.25 2.16
C SER A 98 -21.09 -21.72 3.36
N LEU A 99 -21.63 -21.49 4.56
CA LEU A 99 -20.98 -21.93 5.79
C LEU A 99 -20.84 -23.46 5.86
N GLU A 100 -21.77 -24.20 5.26
CA GLU A 100 -21.71 -25.65 5.17
C GLU A 100 -20.52 -26.10 4.31
N GLU A 101 -20.31 -25.48 3.15
CA GLU A 101 -19.17 -25.73 2.27
C GLU A 101 -17.85 -25.38 2.97
N LEU A 102 -17.77 -24.21 3.61
CA LEU A 102 -16.59 -23.79 4.37
C LEU A 102 -16.24 -24.79 5.47
N ARG A 103 -17.25 -25.30 6.20
CA ARG A 103 -17.06 -26.29 7.28
C ARG A 103 -16.53 -27.64 6.80
N GLN A 104 -16.63 -27.95 5.50
CA GLN A 104 -15.98 -29.14 4.93
C GLN A 104 -14.44 -29.03 4.98
N PHE A 105 -13.90 -27.82 4.91
CA PHE A 105 -12.45 -27.58 5.02
C PHE A 105 -11.97 -27.49 6.47
N ASN A 106 -12.74 -26.82 7.33
CA ASN A 106 -12.44 -26.70 8.75
C ASN A 106 -13.71 -26.44 9.59
N PRO A 107 -14.01 -27.24 10.63
CA PRO A 107 -15.22 -27.03 11.45
C PRO A 107 -15.21 -25.71 12.24
N LEU A 108 -14.08 -25.01 12.34
CA LEU A 108 -13.95 -23.73 13.04
C LEU A 108 -14.48 -22.53 12.25
N PHE A 109 -14.92 -22.70 11.00
CA PHE A 109 -15.64 -21.65 10.27
C PHE A 109 -17.01 -21.37 10.89
N ASP A 110 -17.34 -20.09 10.98
CA ASP A 110 -18.60 -19.59 11.53
C ASP A 110 -19.03 -18.31 10.80
N GLN A 111 -20.21 -17.76 11.11
CA GLN A 111 -20.80 -16.63 10.39
C GLN A 111 -19.93 -15.35 10.38
N ASP A 112 -19.08 -15.17 11.38
CA ASP A 112 -18.15 -14.03 11.46
C ASP A 112 -17.01 -14.10 10.42
N PHE A 113 -16.82 -15.24 9.75
CA PHE A 113 -15.90 -15.36 8.61
C PHE A 113 -16.19 -14.34 7.51
N TYR A 114 -17.46 -14.15 7.15
CA TYR A 114 -17.84 -13.21 6.10
C TYR A 114 -17.50 -11.76 6.48
N SER A 115 -17.62 -11.42 7.77
CA SER A 115 -17.18 -10.12 8.28
C SER A 115 -15.66 -9.94 8.20
N ALA A 116 -14.90 -11.01 8.43
CA ALA A 116 -13.43 -11.00 8.32
C ALA A 116 -12.93 -10.79 6.88
N LEU A 117 -13.72 -11.13 5.86
CA LEU A 117 -13.38 -10.96 4.45
C LEU A 117 -13.73 -9.60 3.85
N THR A 118 -14.44 -8.74 4.59
CA THR A 118 -14.77 -7.38 4.13
C THR A 118 -13.51 -6.54 3.90
N LEU A 119 -13.57 -5.62 2.94
CA LEU A 119 -12.43 -4.74 2.62
C LEU A 119 -11.95 -3.97 3.85
N GLU A 120 -12.90 -3.48 4.65
CA GLU A 120 -12.64 -2.76 5.89
C GLU A 120 -11.87 -3.62 6.90
N SER A 121 -12.29 -4.88 7.10
CA SER A 121 -11.59 -5.82 7.98
C SER A 121 -10.19 -6.13 7.47
N VAL A 122 -10.04 -6.42 6.18
CA VAL A 122 -8.74 -6.74 5.55
C VAL A 122 -7.75 -5.59 5.73
N LEU A 123 -8.19 -4.35 5.52
CA LEU A 123 -7.36 -3.17 5.73
C LEU A 123 -7.04 -2.97 7.22
N SER A 124 -8.01 -3.16 8.11
CA SER A 124 -7.85 -2.93 9.54
C SER A 124 -6.87 -3.89 10.22
N VAL A 125 -6.65 -5.09 9.67
CA VAL A 125 -5.63 -6.03 10.19
C VAL A 125 -4.21 -5.47 10.05
N HIS A 126 -3.98 -4.58 9.09
CA HIS A 126 -2.69 -3.92 8.87
C HIS A 126 -2.51 -2.68 9.76
N ASP A 127 -3.02 -2.73 11.01
CA ASP A 127 -2.87 -1.68 12.02
C ASP A 127 -1.50 -1.77 12.72
N VAL A 128 -0.47 -1.51 11.92
CA VAL A 128 0.93 -1.44 12.35
C VAL A 128 1.53 -0.14 11.82
N SER A 129 2.62 0.31 12.43
CA SER A 129 3.33 1.52 11.96
C SER A 129 3.66 1.42 10.47
N GLY A 130 3.12 2.33 9.67
CA GLY A 130 3.28 2.36 8.20
C GLY A 130 2.35 1.42 7.43
N GLY A 131 1.42 0.74 8.10
CA GLY A 131 0.43 -0.13 7.48
C GLY A 131 -0.73 0.62 6.82
N THR A 132 -1.63 -0.14 6.19
CA THR A 132 -2.74 0.38 5.36
C THR A 132 -4.06 0.52 6.12
N ALA A 133 -4.09 0.22 7.42
CA ALA A 133 -5.28 0.44 8.23
C ALA A 133 -5.70 1.93 8.16
N PRO A 134 -7.02 2.24 8.06
CA PRO A 134 -7.47 3.62 7.90
C PRO A 134 -6.99 4.57 9.01
N VAL A 135 -6.79 4.06 10.22
CA VAL A 135 -6.23 4.82 11.35
C VAL A 135 -4.76 5.18 11.08
N GLN A 136 -3.94 4.23 10.64
CA GLN A 136 -2.53 4.42 10.30
C GLN A 136 -2.36 5.41 9.15
N VAL A 137 -3.17 5.30 8.09
CA VAL A 137 -3.12 6.24 6.96
C VAL A 137 -3.48 7.67 7.39
N LYS A 138 -4.51 7.83 8.24
CA LYS A 138 -4.86 9.15 8.80
C LYS A 138 -3.72 9.74 9.62
N GLN A 139 -3.08 8.92 10.45
CA GLN A 139 -1.91 9.35 11.24
C GLN A 139 -0.75 9.76 10.32
N ALA A 140 -0.41 8.95 9.33
CA ALA A 140 0.66 9.25 8.37
C ALA A 140 0.41 10.56 7.61
N ILE A 141 -0.84 10.85 7.23
CA ILE A 141 -1.21 12.13 6.61
C ILE A 141 -0.99 13.30 7.57
N ALA A 142 -1.35 13.15 8.84
CA ALA A 142 -1.15 14.21 9.85
C ALA A 142 0.35 14.47 10.09
N GLU A 143 1.15 13.41 10.22
CA GLU A 143 2.60 13.50 10.37
C GLU A 143 3.28 14.13 9.14
N ALA A 144 2.86 13.74 7.94
CA ALA A 144 3.35 14.33 6.70
C ALA A 144 3.04 15.83 6.62
N LYS A 145 1.82 16.26 7.00
CA LYS A 145 1.44 17.68 7.06
C LYS A 145 2.30 18.44 8.06
N HIS A 146 2.53 17.87 9.25
CA HIS A 146 3.38 18.47 10.26
C HIS A 146 4.82 18.66 9.76
N ARG A 147 5.40 17.62 9.14
CA ARG A 147 6.76 17.69 8.56
C ARG A 147 6.87 18.75 7.46
N VAL A 148 5.86 18.85 6.58
CA VAL A 148 5.83 19.90 5.55
C VAL A 148 5.76 21.30 6.18
N ALA A 149 5.01 21.48 7.27
CA ALA A 149 4.93 22.77 7.97
C ALA A 149 6.28 23.17 8.59
N LEU A 150 6.99 22.22 9.23
CA LEU A 150 8.33 22.46 9.78
C LEU A 150 9.32 22.89 8.69
N LEU A 151 9.39 22.14 7.58
CA LEU A 151 10.28 22.45 6.46
C LEU A 151 9.99 23.82 5.85
N ARG A 152 8.72 24.24 5.77
CA ARG A 152 8.36 25.60 5.34
C ARG A 152 8.87 26.67 6.31
N GLY A 153 8.76 26.43 7.61
CA GLY A 153 9.27 27.33 8.64
C GLY A 153 10.79 27.53 8.53
N GLU A 154 11.54 26.44 8.32
CA GLU A 154 12.99 26.48 8.10
C GLU A 154 13.36 27.27 6.84
N VAL A 155 12.68 27.02 5.72
CA VAL A 155 12.93 27.76 4.46
C VAL A 155 12.66 29.26 4.63
N HIS A 156 11.60 29.66 5.35
CA HIS A 156 11.32 31.07 5.62
C HIS A 156 12.29 31.72 6.61
N ALA A 157 12.91 30.96 7.51
CA ALA A 157 13.92 31.48 8.44
C ALA A 157 15.29 31.71 7.77
N HIS A 158 15.53 31.11 6.60
CA HIS A 158 16.80 31.13 5.88
C HIS A 158 16.73 31.78 4.48
N ALA A 159 15.57 32.34 4.10
CA ALA A 159 15.36 33.11 2.87
C ALA A 159 15.30 34.62 3.19
#